data_AF-A0A9D5U397-F1
#
_entry.id   AF-A0A9D5U397-F1
#
_cell.length_a   1.000
_cell.length_b   1.000
_cell.length_c   1.000
_cell.angle_alpha   90.00
_cell.angle_beta   90.00
_cell.angle_gamma   90.00
#
_symmetry.space_group_name_H-M   'P 1'
#
loop_
_entity.id
_entity.type
_entity.pdbx_description
1 polymer ?
#
loop_
_entity_poly.entity_id
_entity_poly.type
_entity_poly.pdbx_seq_one_letter_code
_entity_poly.pdbx_strand_id
1 'polypeptide(L)'
;MPHYGHILTSYIKDTIPRLFTMLGRTVDRRFGWDCHGLPIENEIEKELEISGKREIEAYGVDRFNARCAEAVMRYTREWERIITRLGRWVDFERDYKTMDLSYMESILRVFHDLWQKGLIYEGSGWWPIVIAARRRSRTSRRGWTIRFVPARTRRSHLRFKVRDTERPTYFLAWTTTPWTLPSNVALAVGAGSPTSGCAWTGRITTSRRRGTRPTPSS
;
A
#
# COMPACT_ATOMS: atom_id res chain seq x y z
N MET A 1 -2.23 16.03 -12.12
CA MET A 1 -2.69 16.29 -13.50
C MET A 1 -3.35 15.06 -14.12
N PRO A 2 -4.50 15.19 -14.82
CA PRO A 2 -5.22 14.06 -15.39
C PRO A 2 -4.50 13.40 -16.58
N HIS A 3 -4.76 12.11 -16.79
CA HIS A 3 -4.24 11.32 -17.91
C HIS A 3 -5.39 10.68 -18.69
N TYR A 4 -5.11 10.01 -19.81
CA TYR A 4 -6.13 9.44 -20.70
C TYR A 4 -7.15 8.52 -20.01
N GLY A 5 -6.78 7.83 -18.94
CA GLY A 5 -7.74 7.03 -18.16
C GLY A 5 -8.82 7.88 -17.48
N HIS A 6 -8.47 9.06 -16.98
CA HIS A 6 -9.44 10.01 -16.43
C HIS A 6 -10.33 10.62 -17.52
N ILE A 7 -9.79 10.81 -18.72
CA ILE A 7 -10.54 11.34 -19.87
C ILE A 7 -11.58 10.30 -20.32
N LEU A 8 -11.16 9.03 -20.50
CA LEU A 8 -12.05 7.94 -20.89
C LEU A 8 -13.20 7.76 -19.90
N THR A 9 -12.89 7.73 -18.60
CA THR A 9 -13.92 7.62 -17.56
C THR A 9 -14.83 8.84 -17.50
N SER A 10 -14.30 10.04 -17.73
CA SER A 10 -15.11 11.27 -17.81
C SER A 10 -16.05 11.26 -19.01
N TYR A 11 -15.61 10.74 -20.16
CA TYR A 11 -16.43 10.60 -21.36
C TYR A 11 -17.63 9.68 -21.11
N ILE A 12 -17.40 8.49 -20.56
CA ILE A 12 -18.48 7.53 -20.24
C ILE A 12 -19.46 8.15 -19.24
N LYS A 13 -18.95 8.83 -18.20
CA LYS A 13 -19.76 9.51 -17.17
C LYS A 13 -20.50 10.75 -17.69
N ASP A 14 -20.25 11.20 -18.91
CA ASP A 14 -20.95 12.32 -19.53
C ASP A 14 -21.98 11.83 -20.56
N THR A 15 -21.61 10.85 -21.39
CA THR A 15 -22.48 10.27 -22.42
C THR A 15 -23.75 9.65 -21.82
N ILE A 16 -23.63 8.90 -20.72
CA ILE A 16 -24.78 8.22 -20.10
C ILE A 16 -25.79 9.23 -19.52
N PRO A 17 -25.39 10.21 -18.66
CA PRO A 17 -26.31 11.25 -18.20
C PRO A 17 -26.95 12.08 -19.32
N ARG A 18 -26.23 12.35 -20.41
CA ARG A 18 -26.81 13.06 -21.57
C ARG A 18 -27.93 12.26 -22.22
N LEU A 19 -27.70 10.97 -22.46
CA LEU A 19 -28.72 10.07 -23.01
C LEU A 19 -30.00 10.11 -22.16
N PHE A 20 -29.88 9.98 -20.84
CA PHE A 20 -31.04 9.99 -19.97
C PHE A 20 -31.74 11.35 -19.91
N THR A 21 -31.00 12.46 -20.01
CA THR A 21 -31.60 13.79 -20.15
C THR A 21 -32.35 13.94 -21.47
N MET A 22 -31.82 13.40 -22.58
CA MET A 22 -32.52 13.38 -23.88
C MET A 22 -33.79 12.51 -23.84
N LEU A 23 -33.82 11.47 -23.00
CA LEU A 23 -35.00 10.65 -22.75
C LEU A 23 -35.99 11.28 -21.75
N GLY A 24 -35.82 12.56 -21.41
CA GLY A 24 -36.73 13.31 -20.53
C GLY A 24 -36.53 13.06 -19.03
N ARG A 25 -35.41 12.47 -18.60
CA ARG A 25 -35.13 12.24 -17.18
C ARG A 25 -34.29 13.38 -16.57
N THR A 26 -34.61 13.75 -15.33
CA THR A 26 -33.77 14.65 -14.53
C THR A 26 -32.57 13.88 -13.99
N VAL A 27 -31.36 14.33 -14.30
CA VAL A 27 -30.12 13.70 -13.85
C VAL A 27 -29.27 14.77 -13.16
N ASP A 28 -29.11 14.65 -11.84
CA ASP A 28 -28.21 15.50 -11.07
C ASP A 28 -26.74 15.07 -11.27
N ARG A 29 -25.83 16.03 -11.42
CA ARG A 29 -24.45 15.79 -11.84
C ARG A 29 -23.49 16.61 -10.98
N ARG A 30 -23.24 16.15 -9.76
CA ARG A 30 -22.31 16.80 -8.81
C ARG A 30 -20.91 16.24 -8.91
N PHE A 31 -19.89 17.10 -9.01
CA PHE A 31 -18.50 16.65 -8.97
C PHE A 31 -18.07 16.30 -7.55
N GLY A 32 -17.17 15.32 -7.42
CA GLY A 32 -16.66 14.85 -6.13
C GLY A 32 -15.15 14.87 -6.06
N TRP A 33 -14.61 15.31 -4.92
CA TRP A 33 -13.17 15.37 -4.67
C TRP A 33 -12.76 14.47 -3.52
N ASP A 34 -11.82 13.57 -3.82
CA ASP A 34 -11.09 12.81 -2.82
C ASP A 34 -9.85 13.60 -2.38
N CYS A 35 -9.87 14.08 -1.14
CA CYS A 35 -8.95 15.09 -0.60
C CYS A 35 -8.01 14.52 0.46
N HIS A 36 -8.28 13.30 0.96
CA HIS A 36 -7.57 12.72 2.10
C HIS A 36 -6.63 11.58 1.69
N GLY A 37 -5.73 11.24 2.61
CA GLY A 37 -4.97 9.99 2.59
C GLY A 37 -3.60 10.06 1.92
N LEU A 38 -2.98 8.88 1.84
CA LEU A 38 -1.57 8.72 1.47
C LEU A 38 -1.15 9.38 0.13
N PRO A 39 -1.95 9.44 -0.94
CA PRO A 39 -1.48 10.03 -2.19
C PRO A 39 -1.08 11.50 -2.07
N ILE A 40 -1.87 12.32 -1.35
CA ILE A 40 -1.58 13.75 -1.17
C ILE A 40 -0.46 13.95 -0.14
N GLU A 41 -0.48 13.17 0.95
CA GLU A 41 0.57 13.21 1.98
C GLU A 41 1.95 12.89 1.39
N ASN A 42 2.06 11.82 0.60
CA ASN A 42 3.30 11.45 -0.09
C ASN A 42 3.77 12.47 -1.14
N GLU A 43 2.91 13.38 -1.57
CA GLU A 43 3.28 14.45 -2.48
C GLU A 43 3.84 15.64 -1.70
N ILE A 44 3.17 16.04 -0.62
CA ILE A 44 3.63 17.10 0.29
C ILE A 44 4.93 16.71 0.99
N GLU A 45 5.07 15.46 1.43
CA GLU A 45 6.33 14.95 1.99
C GLU A 45 7.50 15.13 1.01
N LYS A 46 7.27 14.94 -0.29
CA LYS A 46 8.30 15.15 -1.32
C LYS A 46 8.58 16.62 -1.56
N GLU A 47 7.55 17.46 -1.53
CA GLU A 47 7.68 18.91 -1.70
C GLU A 47 8.46 19.54 -0.54
N LEU A 48 8.23 19.05 0.69
CA LEU A 48 8.88 19.51 1.92
C LEU A 48 10.19 18.76 2.23
N GLU A 49 10.55 17.76 1.43
CA GLU A 49 11.71 16.86 1.65
C GLU A 49 11.74 16.18 3.03
N ILE A 50 10.57 15.97 3.66
CA ILE A 50 10.43 15.27 4.94
C ILE A 50 10.05 13.80 4.72
N SER A 51 10.41 12.93 5.67
CA SER A 51 10.08 11.51 5.59
C SER A 51 9.60 10.94 6.92
N GLY A 52 8.33 10.54 6.92
CA GLY A 52 7.74 9.75 7.98
C GLY A 52 7.30 10.54 9.20
N LYS A 53 6.60 9.83 10.09
CA LYS A 53 5.83 10.42 11.20
C LYS A 53 6.62 11.37 12.09
N ARG A 54 7.86 11.03 12.46
CA ARG A 54 8.68 11.85 13.37
C ARG A 54 9.02 13.22 12.79
N GLU A 55 9.29 13.29 11.48
CA GLU A 55 9.64 14.54 10.82
C GLU A 55 8.38 15.40 10.56
N ILE A 56 7.23 14.76 10.29
CA ILE A 56 5.94 15.45 10.21
C ILE A 56 5.56 16.08 11.57
N GLU A 57 5.71 15.33 12.66
CA GLU A 57 5.43 15.83 14.01
C GLU A 57 6.36 16.99 14.38
N ALA A 58 7.64 16.94 13.97
CA ALA A 58 8.59 18.03 14.17
C ALA A 58 8.27 19.28 13.32
N TYR A 59 7.71 19.10 12.12
CA TYR A 59 7.27 20.20 11.25
C TYR A 59 5.99 20.87 11.77
N GLY A 60 5.12 20.11 12.43
CA GLY A 60 3.80 20.52 12.91
C GLY A 60 2.68 19.90 12.07
N VAL A 61 1.82 19.13 12.72
CA VAL A 61 0.71 18.40 12.06
C VAL A 61 -0.30 19.37 11.46
N ASP A 62 -0.57 20.48 12.15
CA ASP A 62 -1.44 21.57 11.68
C ASP A 62 -0.92 22.18 10.38
N ARG A 63 0.39 22.50 10.33
CA ARG A 63 1.05 23.08 9.16
C ARG A 63 1.07 22.11 8.00
N PHE A 64 1.36 20.84 8.27
CA PHE A 64 1.35 19.79 7.25
C PHE A 64 -0.05 19.61 6.64
N ASN A 65 -1.09 19.55 7.49
CA ASN A 65 -2.47 19.43 7.03
C ASN A 65 -2.92 20.64 6.21
N ALA A 66 -2.52 21.85 6.61
CA ALA A 66 -2.80 23.07 5.84
C ALA A 66 -2.17 23.02 4.44
N ARG A 67 -0.93 22.52 4.32
CA ARG A 67 -0.26 22.32 3.04
C ARG A 67 -0.96 21.26 2.16
N CYS A 68 -1.40 20.16 2.75
CA CYS A 68 -2.18 19.14 2.05
C CYS A 68 -3.48 19.74 1.48
N ALA A 69 -4.22 20.53 2.28
CA ALA A 69 -5.45 21.20 1.84
C ALA A 69 -5.18 22.21 0.71
N GLU A 70 -4.11 23.00 0.81
CA GLU A 70 -3.70 23.94 -0.23
C GLU A 70 -3.41 23.23 -1.57
N ALA A 71 -2.67 22.12 -1.52
CA ALA A 71 -2.35 21.36 -2.73
C ALA A 71 -3.58 20.72 -3.39
N VAL A 72 -4.55 20.26 -2.61
CA VAL A 72 -5.85 19.78 -3.14
C VAL A 72 -6.55 20.89 -3.93
N MET A 73 -6.63 22.10 -3.36
CA MET A 73 -7.27 23.26 -4.01
C MET A 73 -6.55 23.73 -5.28
N ARG A 74 -5.23 23.56 -5.35
CA ARG A 74 -4.46 23.79 -6.58
C ARG A 74 -4.87 22.80 -7.67
N TYR A 75 -5.01 21.52 -7.32
CA TYR A 75 -5.42 20.50 -8.28
C TYR A 75 -6.86 20.64 -8.76
N THR A 76 -7.78 21.06 -7.90
CA THR A 76 -9.19 21.20 -8.29
C THR A 76 -9.36 22.20 -9.44
N ARG A 77 -8.67 23.35 -9.38
CA ARG A 77 -8.69 24.38 -10.44
C ARG A 77 -8.16 23.87 -11.78
N GLU A 78 -7.06 23.11 -11.77
CA GLU A 78 -6.51 22.53 -13.00
C GLU A 78 -7.46 21.52 -13.64
N TRP A 79 -8.12 20.72 -12.80
CA TRP A 79 -9.08 19.71 -13.23
C TRP A 79 -10.34 20.34 -13.80
N GLU A 80 -10.89 21.37 -13.15
CA GLU A 80 -12.05 22.12 -13.65
C GLU A 80 -11.79 22.63 -15.06
N ARG A 81 -10.65 23.29 -15.30
CA ARG A 81 -10.26 23.76 -16.64
C ARG A 81 -10.27 22.64 -17.69
N ILE A 82 -9.75 21.45 -17.35
CA ILE A 82 -9.63 20.33 -18.27
C ILE A 82 -11.00 19.67 -18.53
N ILE A 83 -11.82 19.50 -17.50
CA ILE A 83 -13.15 18.88 -17.62
C ILE A 83 -14.10 19.80 -18.39
N THR A 84 -14.06 21.11 -18.15
CA THR A 84 -14.81 22.09 -18.94
C THR A 84 -14.38 22.06 -20.40
N ARG A 85 -13.08 21.95 -20.69
CA ARG A 85 -12.56 21.81 -22.06
C ARG A 85 -12.95 20.49 -22.73
N LEU A 86 -13.07 19.40 -21.96
CA LEU A 86 -13.57 18.12 -22.45
C LEU A 86 -15.07 18.19 -22.82
N GLY A 87 -15.78 19.20 -22.33
CA GLY A 87 -17.20 19.41 -22.57
C GLY A 87 -18.10 18.62 -21.63
N ARG A 88 -17.57 18.00 -20.56
CA ARG A 88 -18.38 17.23 -19.61
C ARG A 88 -19.29 18.16 -18.80
N TRP A 89 -20.59 17.86 -18.79
CA TRP A 89 -21.59 18.65 -18.06
C TRP A 89 -21.66 18.18 -16.61
N VAL A 90 -21.05 18.95 -15.73
CA VAL A 90 -21.02 18.67 -14.28
C VAL A 90 -21.04 19.98 -13.51
N ASP A 91 -21.67 19.95 -12.35
CA ASP A 91 -21.72 21.05 -11.40
C ASP A 91 -20.46 21.04 -10.51
N PHE A 92 -19.68 22.12 -10.60
CA PHE A 92 -18.52 22.40 -9.76
C PHE A 92 -18.84 23.31 -8.57
N GLU A 93 -19.95 24.06 -8.60
CA GLU A 93 -20.36 24.94 -7.51
C GLU A 93 -20.94 24.14 -6.35
N ARG A 94 -21.79 23.16 -6.67
CA ARG A 94 -22.34 22.20 -5.70
C ARG A 94 -21.52 20.92 -5.66
N ASP A 95 -20.21 21.01 -5.73
CA ASP A 95 -19.36 19.83 -5.57
C ASP A 95 -19.46 19.26 -4.13
N TYR A 96 -18.82 18.12 -3.89
CA TYR A 96 -18.57 17.64 -2.53
C TYR A 96 -17.08 17.35 -2.38
N LYS A 97 -16.52 17.75 -1.23
CA LYS A 97 -15.14 17.45 -0.88
C LYS A 97 -15.13 16.59 0.37
N THR A 98 -14.33 15.55 0.37
CA THR A 98 -14.18 14.66 1.54
C THR A 98 -13.61 15.38 2.77
N MET A 99 -13.00 16.55 2.58
CA MET A 99 -12.51 17.43 3.65
C MET A 99 -13.56 18.39 4.22
N ASP A 100 -14.76 18.48 3.63
CA ASP A 100 -15.82 19.34 4.14
C ASP A 100 -16.39 18.78 5.45
N LEU A 101 -16.68 19.67 6.42
CA LEU A 101 -17.15 19.28 7.76
C LEU A 101 -18.41 18.41 7.71
N SER A 102 -19.39 18.76 6.86
CA SER A 102 -20.63 18.00 6.72
C SER A 102 -20.42 16.59 6.16
N TYR A 103 -19.41 16.42 5.30
CA TYR A 103 -19.02 15.12 4.77
C TYR A 103 -18.37 14.26 5.86
N MET A 104 -17.42 14.84 6.61
CA MET A 104 -16.76 14.15 7.72
C MET A 104 -17.73 13.77 8.84
N GLU A 105 -18.66 14.65 9.20
CA GLU A 105 -19.74 14.35 10.16
C GLU A 105 -20.59 13.16 9.72
N SER A 106 -20.92 13.10 8.42
CA SER A 106 -21.66 11.97 7.85
C SER A 106 -20.91 10.65 7.97
N ILE A 107 -19.58 10.65 7.74
CA ILE A 107 -18.74 9.47 7.95
C ILE A 107 -18.72 9.05 9.42
N LEU A 108 -18.54 10.00 10.34
CA LEU A 108 -18.50 9.72 11.79
C LEU A 108 -19.83 9.12 12.28
N ARG A 109 -20.95 9.61 11.76
CA ARG A 109 -22.28 9.02 12.04
C ARG A 109 -22.38 7.58 11.54
N VAL A 110 -21.97 7.31 10.31
CA VAL A 110 -21.97 5.93 9.77
C VAL A 110 -21.05 5.02 10.58
N PHE A 111 -19.88 5.49 10.98
CA PHE A 111 -18.96 4.74 11.83
C PHE A 111 -19.60 4.42 13.20
N HIS A 112 -20.26 5.40 13.82
CA HIS A 112 -20.99 5.19 15.06
C HIS A 112 -22.13 4.17 14.89
N ASP A 113 -22.90 4.23 13.80
CA ASP A 113 -23.98 3.27 13.55
C ASP A 113 -23.47 1.84 13.36
N LEU A 114 -22.31 1.67 12.70
CA LEU A 114 -21.65 0.38 12.55
C LEU A 114 -21.11 -0.14 13.89
N TRP A 115 -20.61 0.76 14.74
CA TRP A 115 -20.17 0.43 16.09
C TRP A 115 -21.34 -0.05 16.96
N GLN A 116 -22.47 0.67 16.95
CA GLN A 116 -23.68 0.28 17.69
C GLN A 116 -24.24 -1.09 17.24
N LYS A 117 -24.05 -1.44 15.97
CA LYS A 117 -24.44 -2.75 15.42
C LYS A 117 -23.44 -3.88 15.73
N GLY A 118 -22.35 -3.60 16.43
CA GLY A 118 -21.31 -4.59 16.73
C GLY A 118 -20.53 -5.07 15.49
N LEU A 119 -20.54 -4.29 14.39
CA LEU A 119 -19.85 -4.64 13.14
C LEU A 119 -18.38 -4.17 13.12
N ILE A 120 -17.99 -3.35 14.10
CA ILE A 120 -16.63 -2.84 14.25
C ILE A 120 -16.01 -3.50 15.49
N TYR A 121 -14.83 -4.08 15.31
CA TYR A 121 -14.04 -4.67 16.38
C TYR A 121 -12.55 -4.39 16.13
N GLU A 122 -11.77 -4.38 17.20
CA GLU A 122 -10.31 -4.36 17.11
C GLU A 122 -9.80 -5.79 16.99
N GLY A 123 -9.01 -6.06 15.94
CA GLY A 123 -8.46 -7.38 15.66
C GLY A 123 -6.96 -7.31 15.39
N SER A 124 -6.22 -8.25 15.95
CA SER A 124 -4.82 -8.47 15.60
C SER A 124 -4.76 -9.48 14.45
N GLY A 125 -4.17 -9.08 13.33
CA GLY A 125 -4.07 -9.91 12.13
C GLY A 125 -2.82 -9.63 11.31
N TRP A 126 -2.53 -10.50 10.36
CA TRP A 126 -1.43 -10.30 9.42
C TRP A 126 -1.88 -9.39 8.29
N TRP A 127 -1.30 -8.19 8.24
CA TRP A 127 -1.58 -7.20 7.22
C TRP A 127 -0.32 -6.91 6.38
N PRO A 128 -0.46 -6.68 5.07
CA PRO A 128 0.66 -6.21 4.26
C PRO A 128 1.07 -4.80 4.73
N ILE A 129 2.32 -4.66 5.16
CA ILE A 129 2.87 -3.37 5.62
C ILE A 129 3.87 -2.87 4.58
N VAL A 130 3.76 -1.60 4.21
CA VAL A 130 4.77 -0.91 3.39
C VAL A 130 5.81 -0.29 4.32
N ILE A 131 6.97 -0.92 4.42
CA ILE A 131 8.13 -0.32 5.07
C ILE A 131 8.82 0.52 4.01
N ALA A 132 8.46 1.81 3.93
CA ALA A 132 9.24 2.76 3.16
C ALA A 132 10.60 2.93 3.86
N ALA A 133 11.56 2.10 3.48
CA ALA A 133 12.94 2.28 3.90
C ALA A 133 13.36 3.71 3.50
N ARG A 134 14.05 4.37 4.43
CA ARG A 134 14.62 5.74 4.48
C ARG A 134 15.45 6.21 3.26
N ARG A 135 15.26 5.58 2.10
CA ARG A 135 16.03 5.80 0.89
C ARG A 135 15.11 6.47 -0.12
N ARG A 136 15.56 7.64 -0.59
CA ARG A 136 15.16 8.37 -1.80
C ARG A 136 14.97 7.42 -3.01
N SER A 137 13.94 6.60 -3.01
CA SER A 137 13.60 5.70 -4.09
C SER A 137 12.28 6.15 -4.68
N ARG A 138 12.42 6.70 -5.87
CA ARG A 138 11.38 7.15 -6.77
C ARG A 138 10.58 5.95 -7.27
N THR A 139 9.63 5.47 -6.46
CA THR A 139 8.60 4.53 -6.93
C THR A 139 7.21 5.09 -6.64
N SER A 140 6.73 5.81 -7.66
CA SER A 140 5.35 6.02 -8.13
C SER A 140 4.22 5.44 -7.26
N ARG A 141 3.36 6.30 -6.72
CA ARG A 141 2.07 6.75 -7.32
C ARG A 141 1.04 5.63 -7.48
N ARG A 142 -0.04 5.76 -6.69
CA ARG A 142 -1.40 5.18 -6.77
C ARG A 142 -1.68 4.09 -5.74
N GLY A 143 -2.82 4.29 -5.07
CA GLY A 143 -3.22 3.61 -3.83
C GLY A 143 -3.29 2.09 -3.94
N TRP A 144 -3.10 1.45 -2.78
CA TRP A 144 -3.41 0.06 -2.34
C TRP A 144 -3.35 -1.11 -3.34
N THR A 145 -2.87 -0.90 -4.56
CA THR A 145 -2.78 -1.95 -5.56
C THR A 145 -1.47 -2.66 -5.31
N ILE A 146 -1.55 -3.86 -4.74
CA ILE A 146 -0.40 -4.76 -4.59
C ILE A 146 0.12 -5.04 -5.99
N ARG A 147 1.22 -4.35 -6.36
CA ARG A 147 1.89 -4.59 -7.62
C ARG A 147 2.82 -5.78 -7.43
N PHE A 148 2.51 -6.88 -8.09
CA PHE A 148 3.43 -7.99 -8.21
C PHE A 148 4.55 -7.61 -9.18
N VAL A 149 5.73 -7.38 -8.64
CA VAL A 149 6.95 -7.14 -9.42
C VAL A 149 7.86 -8.36 -9.26
N PRO A 150 8.32 -8.99 -10.35
CA PRO A 150 9.32 -10.04 -10.26
C PRO A 150 10.57 -9.52 -9.55
N ALA A 151 10.91 -10.09 -8.41
CA ALA A 151 12.09 -9.72 -7.64
C ALA A 151 13.02 -10.93 -7.50
N ARG A 152 14.34 -10.69 -7.64
CA ARG A 152 15.35 -11.72 -7.37
C ARG A 152 15.56 -11.84 -5.87
N THR A 153 15.16 -12.97 -5.28
CA THR A 153 15.37 -13.29 -3.87
C THR A 153 16.40 -14.40 -3.71
N ARG A 154 17.15 -14.39 -2.58
CA ARG A 154 18.08 -15.48 -2.26
C ARG A 154 17.28 -16.67 -1.73
N ARG A 155 17.49 -17.85 -2.30
CA ARG A 155 16.95 -19.11 -1.79
C ARG A 155 17.87 -19.65 -0.70
N SER A 156 17.36 -19.80 0.51
CA SER A 156 18.10 -20.33 1.66
C SER A 156 17.57 -21.71 2.00
N HIS A 157 18.46 -22.70 2.11
CA HIS A 157 18.13 -24.06 2.54
C HIS A 157 18.61 -24.24 3.99
N LEU A 158 17.73 -24.74 4.85
CA LEU A 158 17.94 -24.82 6.29
C LEU A 158 17.66 -26.25 6.77
N ARG A 159 18.42 -26.67 7.78
CA ARG A 159 18.27 -27.96 8.44
C ARG A 159 17.82 -27.75 9.87
N PHE A 160 16.68 -28.33 10.24
CA PHE A 160 16.14 -28.30 11.59
C PHE A 160 16.37 -29.67 12.25
N LYS A 161 17.18 -29.71 13.30
CA LYS A 161 17.49 -30.97 14.00
C LYS A 161 16.27 -31.47 14.76
N VAL A 162 15.94 -32.74 14.60
CA VAL A 162 14.91 -33.41 15.40
C VAL A 162 15.47 -33.68 16.79
N ARG A 163 14.67 -33.40 17.83
CA ARG A 163 15.04 -33.73 19.22
C ARG A 163 14.74 -35.22 19.46
N ASP A 164 15.53 -35.85 20.32
CA ASP A 164 15.27 -37.21 20.83
C ASP A 164 15.21 -38.32 19.76
N THR A 165 16.17 -38.33 18.84
CA THR A 165 16.37 -39.41 17.87
C THR A 165 17.71 -40.12 18.07
N GLU A 166 17.72 -41.45 18.03
CA GLU A 166 18.94 -42.29 18.14
C GLU A 166 19.95 -41.99 17.02
N ARG A 167 19.45 -41.60 15.84
CA ARG A 167 20.26 -41.15 14.70
C ARG A 167 20.10 -39.64 14.51
N PRO A 168 21.14 -38.92 14.06
CA PRO A 168 21.05 -37.48 13.81
C PRO A 168 20.14 -37.20 12.60
N THR A 169 18.86 -36.94 12.88
CA THR A 169 17.82 -36.68 11.87
C THR A 169 17.53 -35.18 11.77
N TYR A 170 17.29 -34.71 10.55
CA TYR A 170 17.01 -33.30 10.27
C TYR A 170 15.85 -33.15 9.31
N PHE A 171 14.98 -32.16 9.54
CA PHE A 171 14.07 -31.65 8.53
C PHE A 171 14.80 -30.68 7.60
N LEU A 172 14.63 -30.86 6.30
CA LEU A 172 15.12 -29.91 5.30
C LEU A 172 13.97 -29.00 4.88
N ALA A 173 14.16 -27.68 5.04
CA ALA A 173 13.21 -26.68 4.56
C ALA A 173 13.92 -25.61 3.74
N TRP A 174 13.17 -24.89 2.92
CA TRP A 174 13.66 -23.79 2.12
C TRP A 174 12.82 -22.53 2.35
N THR A 175 13.45 -21.36 2.24
CA THR A 175 12.76 -20.06 2.32
C THR A 175 13.42 -19.03 1.42
N THR A 176 12.64 -18.06 0.95
CA THR A 176 13.11 -16.85 0.24
C THR A 176 13.25 -15.65 1.17
N THR A 177 12.76 -15.74 2.41
CA THR A 177 12.73 -14.66 3.41
C THR A 177 13.51 -15.06 4.67
N PRO A 178 14.85 -15.11 4.63
CA PRO A 178 15.64 -15.56 5.79
C PRO A 178 15.46 -14.69 7.04
N TRP A 179 15.02 -13.45 6.89
CA TRP A 179 14.74 -12.53 8.00
C TRP A 179 13.51 -12.95 8.84
N THR A 180 12.65 -13.85 8.35
CA THR A 180 11.52 -14.38 9.14
C THR A 180 11.92 -15.57 10.04
N LEU A 181 13.14 -16.09 9.90
CA LEU A 181 13.61 -17.26 10.64
C LEU A 181 13.68 -17.07 12.17
N PRO A 182 14.07 -15.91 12.72
CA PRO A 182 14.05 -15.70 14.17
C PRO A 182 12.65 -15.85 14.79
N SER A 183 11.59 -15.65 13.99
CA SER A 183 10.19 -15.75 14.41
C SER A 183 9.55 -17.09 14.02
N ASN A 184 10.34 -18.11 13.70
CA ASN A 184 9.82 -19.43 13.33
C ASN A 184 9.21 -20.15 14.54
N VAL A 185 7.93 -20.52 14.46
CA VAL A 185 7.19 -21.19 15.54
C VAL A 185 6.89 -22.66 15.27
N ALA A 186 6.80 -23.07 14.01
CA ALA A 186 6.42 -24.44 13.63
C ALA A 186 6.95 -24.80 12.23
N LEU A 187 7.03 -26.10 11.94
CA LEU A 187 7.26 -26.62 10.59
C LEU A 187 5.98 -27.31 10.13
N ALA A 188 5.48 -26.94 8.94
CA ALA A 188 4.29 -27.54 8.34
C ALA A 188 4.68 -28.54 7.25
N VAL A 189 4.00 -29.69 7.23
CA VAL A 189 4.13 -30.72 6.20
C VAL A 189 2.75 -30.97 5.60
N GLY A 190 2.67 -31.17 4.28
CA GLY A 190 1.40 -31.47 3.61
C GLY A 190 0.84 -32.81 4.06
N ALA A 191 -0.45 -32.87 4.40
CA ALA A 191 -1.10 -34.05 5.00
C ALA A 191 -1.06 -35.33 4.13
N GLY A 192 -0.74 -35.22 2.84
CA GLY A 192 -0.59 -36.35 1.91
C GLY A 192 0.81 -36.50 1.31
N SER A 193 1.80 -35.75 1.80
CA SER A 193 3.17 -35.83 1.27
C SER A 193 3.92 -36.97 1.96
N PRO A 194 4.36 -38.03 1.22
CA PRO A 194 5.17 -39.08 1.82
C PRO A 194 6.48 -38.48 2.32
N THR A 195 6.71 -38.56 3.63
CA THR A 195 7.98 -38.16 4.24
C THR A 195 8.99 -39.29 4.04
N SER A 196 9.73 -39.23 2.94
CA SER A 196 10.80 -40.19 2.67
C SER A 196 12.07 -39.82 3.43
N GLY A 197 12.58 -40.76 4.23
CA GLY A 197 13.89 -40.62 4.87
C GLY A 197 15.00 -40.81 3.84
N CYS A 198 15.82 -39.79 3.62
CA CYS A 198 17.00 -39.89 2.77
C CYS A 198 18.25 -39.98 3.64
N ALA A 199 19.01 -41.08 3.53
CA ALA A 199 20.31 -41.22 4.18
C ALA A 199 21.34 -40.39 3.41
N TRP A 200 21.76 -39.27 3.99
CA TRP A 200 22.74 -38.39 3.35
C TRP A 200 24.17 -38.78 3.74
N THR A 201 24.96 -39.24 2.78
CA THR A 201 26.35 -39.71 2.96
C THR A 201 27.42 -38.67 2.56
N GLY A 202 27.02 -37.43 2.29
CA GLY A 202 27.95 -36.36 1.88
C GLY A 202 28.80 -35.79 3.03
N ARG A 203 29.92 -35.11 2.71
CA ARG A 203 30.67 -34.30 3.68
C ARG A 203 30.02 -32.93 3.85
N ILE A 204 29.79 -32.51 5.10
CA ILE A 204 29.29 -31.18 5.42
C ILE A 204 30.43 -30.17 5.27
N THR A 205 30.50 -29.48 4.14
CA THR A 205 31.29 -28.25 4.04
C THR A 205 30.50 -27.11 4.69
N THR A 206 30.76 -26.84 5.97
CA THR A 206 30.45 -25.53 6.54
C THR A 206 31.41 -24.54 5.89
N SER A 207 30.99 -23.84 4.84
CA SER A 207 31.73 -22.68 4.37
C SER A 207 31.55 -21.55 5.39
N ARG A 208 32.27 -21.63 6.51
CA ARG A 208 32.70 -20.42 7.22
C ARG A 208 33.59 -19.69 6.23
N ARG A 209 33.03 -18.78 5.43
CA ARG A 209 33.82 -17.67 4.87
C ARG A 209 34.36 -16.90 6.08
N ARG A 210 35.57 -17.24 6.51
CA ARG A 210 36.41 -16.33 7.30
C ARG A 210 36.49 -15.07 6.44
N GLY A 211 36.01 -13.95 6.98
CA GLY A 211 36.22 -12.65 6.35
C GLY A 211 37.72 -12.45 6.20
N THR A 212 38.20 -12.44 4.96
CA THR A 212 39.51 -11.91 4.61
C THR A 212 39.46 -10.43 4.95
N ARG A 213 40.19 -10.03 6.00
CA ARG A 213 40.55 -8.61 6.22
C ARG A 213 41.27 -8.12 4.95
N PRO A 214 40.92 -6.95 4.39
CA PRO A 214 41.74 -6.35 3.36
C PRO A 214 43.08 -5.94 3.99
N THR A 215 44.17 -6.46 3.44
CA THR A 215 45.52 -5.93 3.67
C THR A 215 45.58 -4.49 3.16
N PRO A 216 46.13 -3.53 3.92
CA PRO A 216 46.34 -2.18 3.43
C PRO A 216 47.49 -2.23 2.41
N SER A 217 47.21 -1.84 1.17
CA SER A 217 48.26 -1.49 0.22
C SER A 217 48.93 -0.20 0.69
N SER A 218 50.24 -0.30 0.93
CA SER A 218 51.21 0.79 0.96
C SER A 218 51.16 1.63 -0.32
#